data_AF-A0A6G0YJZ8-F1
#
_entry.id   AF-A0A6G0YJZ8-F1
#
_cell.length_a   1.000
_cell.length_b   1.000
_cell.length_c   1.000
_cell.angle_alpha   90.00
_cell.angle_beta   90.00
_cell.angle_gamma   90.00
#
_symmetry.space_group_name_H-M   'P 1'
#
loop_
_entity.id
_entity.type
_entity.pdbx_description
1 polymer ?
#
loop_
_entity_poly.entity_id
_entity_poly.type
_entity_poly.pdbx_seq_one_letter_code
_entity_poly.pdbx_strand_id
1 'polypeptide(L)'
;WSKILIKIDAPNLLKIIEYIFAVPPTNAFVERIFSVMKNLWTDERNRLRVEVIKAEIMTNFNYTLSCHEFCEFLETESGQQLVKAAKSEKKYNFKKQST
;
A
#
# COMPACT_ATOMS: atom_id res chain seq x y z
N TRP A 1 -0.61 22.68 8.08
CA TRP A 1 0.02 21.93 9.18
C TRP A 1 1.35 21.31 8.77
N SER A 2 1.43 20.43 7.76
CA SER A 2 2.70 19.83 7.30
C SER A 2 3.80 20.85 6.92
N LYS A 3 3.46 21.91 6.18
CA LYS A 3 4.41 22.96 5.77
C LYS A 3 5.02 23.76 6.94
N ILE A 4 4.35 23.80 8.09
CA ILE A 4 4.85 24.49 9.30
C ILE A 4 5.91 23.63 9.98
N LEU A 5 5.69 22.33 10.05
CA LEU A 5 6.59 21.38 10.71
C LEU A 5 7.88 21.13 9.92
N ILE A 6 7.82 21.20 8.59
CA ILE A 6 9.00 21.07 7.72
C ILE A 6 9.97 22.26 7.92
N LYS A 7 9.48 23.42 8.37
CA LYS A 7 10.30 24.63 8.57
C LYS A 7 10.93 24.71 9.97
N ILE A 8 10.54 23.85 10.90
CA ILE A 8 11.01 23.90 12.29
C ILE A 8 11.88 22.66 12.54
N ASP A 9 13.14 22.87 12.90
CA ASP A 9 14.04 21.80 13.30
C ASP A 9 13.72 21.34 14.74
N ALA A 10 12.74 20.43 14.86
CA ALA A 10 12.28 19.88 16.14
C ALA A 10 12.10 18.35 16.02
N PRO A 11 13.17 17.56 16.12
CA PRO A 11 13.15 16.12 15.83
C PRO A 11 12.25 15.32 16.79
N ASN A 12 12.12 15.74 18.05
CA ASN A 12 11.23 15.07 19.02
C ASN A 12 9.75 15.38 18.76
N LEU A 13 9.44 16.61 18.34
CA LEU A 13 8.08 17.01 18.00
C LEU A 13 7.61 16.30 16.74
N LEU A 14 8.50 16.13 15.75
CA LEU A 14 8.20 15.38 14.53
C LEU A 14 7.77 13.94 14.84
N LYS A 15 8.51 13.23 15.72
CA LYS A 15 8.17 11.85 16.13
C LYS A 15 6.77 11.74 16.75
N ILE A 16 6.41 12.69 17.62
CA ILE A 16 5.08 12.72 18.26
C ILE A 16 4.00 12.93 17.20
N ILE A 17 4.25 13.84 16.27
CA ILE A 17 3.28 14.19 15.23
C ILE A 17 3.12 13.06 14.22
N GLU A 18 4.20 12.40 13.81
CA GLU A 18 4.16 11.19 12.99
C GLU A 18 3.29 10.11 13.64
N TYR A 19 3.44 9.91 14.95
CA TYR A 19 2.62 8.96 15.70
C TYR A 19 1.14 9.35 15.72
N ILE A 20 0.82 10.63 15.96
CA ILE A 20 -0.55 11.14 15.96
C ILE A 20 -1.19 10.97 14.58
N PHE A 21 -0.46 11.24 13.50
CA PHE A 21 -0.98 11.12 12.13
C PHE A 21 -0.97 9.69 11.57
N ALA A 22 -0.22 8.77 12.18
CA ALA A 22 -0.27 7.35 11.81
C ALA A 22 -1.66 6.74 12.09
N VAL A 23 -2.40 7.30 13.05
CA VAL A 23 -3.77 6.89 13.35
C VAL A 23 -4.75 7.83 12.62
N PRO A 24 -5.54 7.34 11.66
CA PRO A 24 -6.53 8.18 11.00
C PRO A 24 -7.57 8.64 12.03
N PRO A 25 -8.01 9.91 11.99
CA PRO A 25 -8.95 10.46 12.97
C PRO A 25 -10.37 9.90 12.82
N THR A 26 -10.66 9.19 11.73
CA THR A 26 -11.99 8.64 11.43
C THR A 26 -11.89 7.23 10.87
N ASN A 27 -12.93 6.42 11.12
CA ASN A 27 -13.06 5.08 10.56
C ASN A 27 -13.38 5.06 9.06
N ALA A 28 -13.67 6.22 8.45
CA ALA A 28 -14.08 6.32 7.05
C ALA A 28 -13.05 5.73 6.08
N PHE A 29 -11.75 5.84 6.39
CA PHE A 29 -10.69 5.24 5.58
C PHE A 29 -10.76 3.70 5.63
N VAL A 30 -10.94 3.14 6.83
CA VAL A 30 -11.05 1.70 7.05
C VAL A 30 -12.34 1.15 6.42
N GLU A 31 -13.45 1.85 6.58
CA GLU A 31 -14.74 1.49 5.95
C GLU A 31 -14.65 1.48 4.42
N ARG A 32 -13.90 2.42 3.83
CA ARG A 32 -13.64 2.41 2.38
C ARG A 32 -12.88 1.15 1.95
N ILE A 33 -11.86 0.74 2.72
CA ILE A 33 -11.13 -0.51 2.48
C ILE A 33 -12.09 -1.71 2.57
N PHE A 34 -12.97 -1.76 3.58
CA PHE A 34 -13.93 -2.85 3.73
C PHE A 34 -14.97 -2.89 2.61
N SER A 35 -15.43 -1.73 2.12
CA SER A 35 -16.33 -1.66 0.97
C SER A 35 -15.69 -2.25 -0.29
N VAL A 36 -14.45 -1.86 -0.59
CA VAL A 36 -13.67 -2.43 -1.72
C VAL A 36 -13.46 -3.93 -1.53
N MET A 37 -13.05 -4.35 -0.33
CA MET A 37 -12.82 -5.76 -0.01
C MET A 37 -14.09 -6.58 -0.18
N LYS A 38 -15.25 -6.07 0.27
CA LYS A 38 -16.53 -6.74 0.12
C LYS A 38 -16.85 -6.96 -1.35
N ASN A 39 -16.67 -5.95 -2.19
CA ASN A 39 -16.90 -6.07 -3.64
C ASN A 39 -15.99 -7.12 -4.30
N LEU A 40 -14.73 -7.25 -3.86
CA LEU A 40 -13.80 -8.26 -4.38
C LEU A 40 -14.05 -9.67 -3.83
N TRP A 41 -14.67 -9.78 -2.65
CA TRP A 41 -14.92 -11.05 -1.97
C TRP A 41 -16.30 -11.65 -2.28
N THR A 42 -17.33 -10.83 -2.50
CA THR A 42 -18.70 -11.31 -2.73
C THR A 42 -18.91 -11.92 -4.12
N ASP A 43 -19.71 -12.99 -4.15
CA ASP A 43 -19.80 -14.08 -5.15
C ASP A 43 -20.08 -13.73 -6.62
N GLU A 44 -20.32 -12.46 -7.00
CA GLU A 44 -20.59 -12.12 -8.42
C GLU A 44 -19.36 -12.29 -9.32
N ARG A 45 -18.15 -12.34 -8.74
CA ARG A 45 -16.91 -12.67 -9.44
C ARG A 45 -16.04 -13.60 -8.59
N ASN A 46 -16.34 -14.90 -8.65
CA ASN A 46 -15.37 -15.98 -8.51
C ASN A 46 -14.39 -15.81 -7.32
N ARG A 47 -14.91 -15.88 -6.08
CA ARG A 47 -14.19 -15.85 -4.78
C ARG A 47 -12.66 -15.78 -4.90
N LEU A 48 -12.13 -14.58 -5.05
CA LEU A 48 -10.68 -14.37 -5.21
C LEU A 48 -9.96 -14.87 -3.96
N ARG A 49 -8.77 -15.44 -4.14
CA ARG A 49 -7.94 -15.87 -3.02
C ARG A 49 -7.58 -14.66 -2.16
N VAL A 50 -7.46 -14.86 -0.85
CA VAL A 50 -7.13 -13.80 0.12
C VAL A 50 -5.83 -13.06 -0.26
N GLU A 51 -4.86 -13.77 -0.82
CA GLU A 51 -3.59 -13.19 -1.28
C GLU A 51 -3.79 -12.20 -2.42
N VAL A 52 -4.69 -12.50 -3.36
CA VAL A 52 -5.00 -11.64 -4.50
C VAL A 52 -5.73 -10.39 -4.04
N ILE A 53 -6.70 -10.53 -3.15
CA ILE A 53 -7.46 -9.40 -2.61
C ILE A 53 -6.54 -8.47 -1.81
N LYS A 54 -5.62 -9.04 -1.03
CA LYS A 54 -4.63 -8.27 -0.29
C LYS A 54 -3.73 -7.47 -1.24
N ALA A 55 -3.26 -8.09 -2.33
CA ALA A 55 -2.44 -7.40 -3.33
C ALA A 55 -3.23 -6.29 -4.05
N GLU A 56 -4.49 -6.55 -4.39
CA GLU A 56 -5.35 -5.57 -5.07
C GLU A 56 -5.66 -4.35 -4.20
N ILE A 57 -6.01 -4.56 -2.92
CA ILE A 57 -6.21 -3.47 -1.96
C ILE A 57 -4.90 -2.67 -1.79
N MET A 58 -3.76 -3.33 -1.66
CA MET A 58 -2.48 -2.63 -1.56
C MET A 58 -2.19 -1.78 -2.79
N THR A 59 -2.47 -2.28 -4.00
CA THR A 59 -2.27 -1.51 -5.22
C THR A 59 -3.27 -0.35 -5.32
N ASN A 60 -4.54 -0.58 -5.04
CA ASN A 60 -5.60 0.44 -5.17
C ASN A 60 -5.39 1.64 -4.22
N PHE A 61 -4.93 1.39 -2.99
CA PHE A 61 -4.80 2.44 -1.98
C PHE A 61 -3.40 3.06 -1.88
N ASN A 62 -2.34 2.38 -2.36
CA ASN A 62 -0.98 2.94 -2.32
C ASN A 62 -0.62 3.74 -3.58
N TYR A 63 -1.32 3.54 -4.69
CA TYR A 63 -1.10 4.28 -5.93
C TYR A 63 -2.27 5.23 -6.19
N THR A 64 -1.97 6.48 -6.51
CA THR A 64 -2.98 7.47 -6.92
C THR A 64 -3.20 7.50 -8.43
N LEU A 65 -2.68 6.50 -9.15
CA LEU A 65 -2.76 6.39 -10.60
C LEU A 65 -4.08 5.70 -10.99
N SER A 66 -4.69 6.15 -12.08
CA SER A 66 -5.74 5.39 -12.75
C SER A 66 -5.19 4.07 -13.28
N CYS A 67 -6.06 3.10 -13.59
CA CYS A 67 -5.62 1.83 -14.16
C CYS A 67 -4.82 2.02 -15.46
N HIS A 68 -5.17 3.02 -16.27
CA HIS A 68 -4.47 3.32 -17.52
C HIS A 68 -3.07 3.88 -17.25
N GLU A 69 -2.96 4.91 -16.40
CA GLU A 69 -1.67 5.49 -16.00
C GLU A 69 -0.80 4.47 -15.27
N PHE A 70 -1.40 3.56 -14.51
CA PHE A 70 -0.68 2.47 -13.85
C PHE A 70 -0.12 1.48 -14.86
N CYS A 71 -0.88 1.12 -15.91
CA CYS A 71 -0.38 0.30 -17.01
C CYS A 71 0.81 0.97 -17.71
N GLU A 72 0.70 2.25 -18.04
CA GLU A 72 1.81 3.02 -18.63
C GLU A 72 3.01 3.10 -17.67
N PHE A 73 2.77 3.31 -16.39
CA PHE A 73 3.81 3.32 -15.36
C PHE A 73 4.57 1.98 -15.32
N LEU A 74 3.90 0.85 -15.47
CA LEU A 74 4.55 -0.47 -15.48
C LEU A 74 5.50 -0.67 -16.68
N GLU A 75 5.30 0.07 -17.77
CA GLU A 75 6.19 0.03 -18.94
C GLU A 75 7.49 0.82 -18.72
N THR A 76 7.48 1.78 -17.79
CA THR A 76 8.67 2.56 -17.42
C THR A 76 9.74 1.70 -16.73
N GLU A 77 10.99 2.14 -16.75
CA GLU A 77 12.09 1.44 -16.07
C GLU A 77 11.81 1.24 -14.57
N SER A 78 11.28 2.27 -13.90
CA SER A 78 10.87 2.22 -12.49
C SER A 78 9.77 1.17 -12.24
N GLY A 79 8.77 1.10 -13.13
CA GLY A 79 7.72 0.09 -13.08
C GLY A 79 8.26 -1.33 -13.27
N GLN A 80 9.18 -1.52 -14.21
CA GLN A 80 9.83 -2.82 -14.41
C GLN A 80 10.68 -3.25 -13.21
N GLN A 81 11.39 -2.31 -12.58
CA GLN A 81 12.13 -2.55 -11.33
C GLN A 81 11.19 -2.96 -10.20
N LEU A 82 10.03 -2.29 -10.06
CA LEU A 82 9.00 -2.65 -9.11
C LEU A 82 8.48 -4.09 -9.34
N VAL A 83 8.17 -4.46 -10.58
CA VAL A 83 7.70 -5.82 -10.92
C VAL A 83 8.77 -6.86 -10.61
N LYS A 84 10.04 -6.59 -10.94
CA LYS A 84 11.17 -7.47 -10.58
C LYS A 84 11.29 -7.62 -9.07
N ALA A 85 11.15 -6.53 -8.31
CA ALA A 85 11.20 -6.55 -6.85
C ALA A 85 10.03 -7.34 -6.25
N ALA A 86 8.81 -7.14 -6.76
CA ALA A 86 7.60 -7.85 -6.31
C ALA A 86 7.67 -9.36 -6.57
N LYS A 87 8.26 -9.77 -7.70
CA LYS A 87 8.52 -11.19 -8.02
C LYS A 87 9.71 -11.77 -7.25
N SER A 88 10.55 -10.93 -6.64
CA SER A 88 11.74 -11.41 -5.96
C SER A 88 11.37 -12.15 -4.67
N GLU A 89 11.99 -13.31 -4.46
CA GLU A 89 11.82 -14.08 -3.22
C GLU A 89 12.61 -13.50 -2.05
N LYS A 90 13.17 -12.28 -2.16
CA LYS A 90 13.98 -11.64 -1.11
C LYS A 90 13.23 -11.57 0.23
N LYS A 91 11.90 -11.45 0.18
CA LYS A 91 11.00 -11.51 1.34
C LYS A 91 11.10 -12.83 2.12
N TYR A 92 11.46 -13.94 1.48
CA TYR A 92 11.56 -15.28 2.08
C TYR A 92 12.99 -15.67 2.48
N ASN A 93 13.95 -14.75 2.42
CA ASN A 93 15.34 -15.05 2.81
C ASN A 93 15.47 -15.59 4.25
N PHE A 94 14.56 -15.22 5.16
CA PHE A 94 14.53 -15.75 6.53
C PHE A 94 14.26 -17.26 6.61
N LYS A 95 13.64 -17.88 5.59
CA LYS A 95 13.43 -19.34 5.53
C LYS A 95 14.65 -20.12 5.02
N LYS A 96 15.61 -19.44 4.39
CA LYS A 96 16.79 -20.07 3.78
C LYS A 96 17.94 -20.34 4.78
N GLN A 97 17.81 -19.92 6.04
CA GLN A 97 18.84 -20.11 7.08
C GLN A 97 18.69 -21.40 7.90
N SER A 98 17.72 -22.26 7.56
CA SER A 98 17.49 -23.53 8.26
C SER A 98 17.60 -24.70 7.28
N THR A 99 18.81 -24.96 6.80
CA THR A 99 19.30 -26.24 6.26
C THR A 99 20.82 -26.23 6.38
#